data_AF-A0A349Y4V2-F1
#
_entry.id   AF-A0A349Y4V2-F1
#
_cell.length_a   1.000
_cell.length_b   1.000
_cell.length_c   1.000
_cell.angle_alpha   90.00
_cell.angle_beta   90.00
_cell.angle_gamma   90.00
#
_symmetry.space_group_name_H-M   'P 1'
#
loop_
_entity.id
_entity.type
_entity.pdbx_description
1 polymer ?
#
loop_
_entity_poly.entity_id
_entity_poly.type
_entity_poly.pdbx_seq_one_letter_code
_entity_poly.pdbx_strand_id
1 'polypeptide(L)'
;AGARAVWVATDDQRIADALQGMAEVRVAMTSTGHASGTDRLAECAAQAGWSDDTLVVNLQGDEPFAPAEGIRAVAEALVYSGAEMSTLATPVEDADTLFDPNVVKVVRKQNLDALYFSRAPIPWHRDAFARSRDTLAGAHWLRHIGIYGYRAGFLRQFAALPAGTLEQLESLEQLRVLEAGHRISVALTPAEFPPGIDTPDDLARAEAWWAAHP
;
A
#
# COMPACT_ATOMS: atom_id res chain seq x y z
N ALA A 1 -15.68 -2.42 -4.16
CA ALA A 1 -14.90 -3.66 -3.91
C ALA A 1 -15.67 -4.80 -3.23
N GLY A 2 -16.88 -4.58 -2.68
CA GLY A 2 -17.60 -5.62 -1.93
C GLY A 2 -17.26 -5.68 -0.45
N ALA A 3 -16.69 -4.60 0.10
CA ALA A 3 -16.42 -4.48 1.53
C ALA A 3 -17.72 -4.47 2.34
N ARG A 4 -17.73 -5.17 3.48
CA ARG A 4 -18.88 -5.19 4.40
C ARG A 4 -19.14 -3.83 5.04
N ALA A 5 -18.10 -3.03 5.24
CA ALA A 5 -18.17 -1.68 5.76
C ALA A 5 -16.97 -0.88 5.23
N VAL A 6 -17.15 0.43 5.09
CA VAL A 6 -16.09 1.39 4.74
C VAL A 6 -15.91 2.34 5.91
N TRP A 7 -14.66 2.55 6.30
CA TRP A 7 -14.28 3.46 7.37
C TRP A 7 -13.28 4.48 6.84
N VAL A 8 -13.49 5.74 7.20
CA VAL A 8 -12.50 6.81 7.02
C VAL A 8 -11.92 7.14 8.39
N ALA A 9 -10.63 6.91 8.54
CA ALA A 9 -9.88 7.30 9.73
C ALA A 9 -9.24 8.68 9.49
N THR A 10 -9.63 9.68 10.25
CA THR A 10 -9.17 11.07 10.10
C THR A 10 -9.01 11.73 11.47
N ASP A 11 -8.06 12.65 11.58
CA ASP A 11 -7.90 13.54 12.73
C ASP A 11 -8.47 14.95 12.47
N ASP A 12 -8.90 15.23 11.23
CA ASP A 12 -9.44 16.52 10.83
C ASP A 12 -10.97 16.52 10.77
N GLN A 13 -11.57 17.42 11.56
CA GLN A 13 -13.02 17.59 11.63
C GLN A 13 -13.64 17.98 10.28
N ARG A 14 -12.92 18.72 9.43
CA ARG A 14 -13.42 19.13 8.11
C ARG A 14 -13.65 17.94 7.19
N ILE A 15 -12.80 16.91 7.28
CA ILE A 15 -12.98 15.65 6.54
C ILE A 15 -14.19 14.89 7.09
N ALA A 16 -14.32 14.81 8.42
CA ALA A 16 -15.48 14.17 9.04
C ALA A 16 -16.80 14.87 8.66
N ASP A 17 -16.80 16.21 8.64
CA ASP A 17 -17.95 17.02 8.27
C ASP A 17 -18.34 16.84 6.80
N ALA A 18 -17.35 16.74 5.90
CA ALA A 18 -17.59 16.47 4.48
C ALA A 18 -18.23 15.10 4.21
N LEU A 19 -18.07 14.14 5.13
CA LEU A 19 -18.66 12.81 5.06
C LEU A 19 -20.01 12.70 5.78
N GLN A 20 -20.47 13.77 6.44
CA GLN A 20 -21.76 13.76 7.12
C GLN A 20 -22.91 13.51 6.13
N GLY A 21 -23.80 12.60 6.50
CA GLY A 21 -24.95 12.21 5.67
C GLY A 21 -24.68 11.04 4.72
N MET A 22 -23.44 10.58 4.58
CA MET A 22 -23.10 9.34 3.85
C MET A 22 -23.31 8.12 4.76
N ALA A 23 -24.48 7.49 4.67
CA ALA A 23 -24.88 6.41 5.58
C ALA A 23 -23.97 5.15 5.49
N GLU A 24 -23.29 4.98 4.35
CA GLU A 24 -22.43 3.85 4.03
C GLU A 24 -21.00 4.00 4.56
N VAL A 25 -20.60 5.22 4.95
CA VAL A 25 -19.26 5.55 5.41
C VAL A 25 -19.28 5.81 6.92
N ARG A 26 -18.41 5.13 7.64
CA ARG A 26 -18.18 5.37 9.06
C ARG A 26 -16.93 6.21 9.23
N VAL A 27 -16.95 7.15 10.17
CA VAL A 27 -15.78 7.98 10.47
C VAL A 27 -15.22 7.56 11.83
N ALA A 28 -13.92 7.24 11.86
CA ALA A 28 -13.15 7.09 13.08
C ALA A 28 -12.31 8.36 13.27
N MET A 29 -12.63 9.13 14.30
CA MET A 29 -11.79 10.27 14.69
C MET A 29 -10.57 9.75 15.42
N THR A 30 -9.41 9.88 14.79
CA THR A 30 -8.13 9.36 15.30
C THR A 30 -7.27 10.47 15.90
N SER A 31 -6.30 10.10 16.73
CA SER A 31 -5.35 11.02 17.35
C SER A 31 -4.51 11.77 16.32
N THR A 32 -4.27 13.06 16.57
CA THR A 32 -3.30 13.90 15.82
C THR A 32 -1.84 13.56 16.16
N GLY A 33 -1.61 12.77 17.21
CA GLY A 33 -0.29 12.38 17.69
C GLY A 33 0.30 11.14 17.01
N HIS A 34 -0.41 10.54 16.05
CA HIS A 34 0.08 9.36 15.34
C HIS A 34 1.26 9.71 14.45
N ALA A 35 2.36 8.98 14.61
CA ALA A 35 3.54 9.16 13.78
C ALA A 35 3.39 8.50 12.40
N SER A 36 2.42 7.59 12.26
CA SER A 36 2.35 6.70 11.11
C SER A 36 0.91 6.32 10.73
N GLY A 37 0.72 5.88 9.48
CA GLY A 37 -0.59 5.44 8.98
C GLY A 37 -1.05 4.14 9.65
N THR A 38 -0.12 3.27 10.01
CA THR A 38 -0.44 2.02 10.72
C THR A 38 -0.98 2.29 12.14
N ASP A 39 -0.43 3.27 12.86
CA ASP A 39 -0.93 3.62 14.21
C ASP A 39 -2.38 4.12 14.14
N ARG A 40 -2.68 4.94 13.13
CA ARG A 40 -4.03 5.42 12.83
C ARG A 40 -5.01 4.28 12.57
N LEU A 41 -4.60 3.27 11.78
CA LEU A 41 -5.42 2.09 11.50
C LEU A 41 -5.64 1.23 12.74
N ALA A 42 -4.61 1.06 13.57
CA ALA A 42 -4.72 0.30 14.81
C ALA A 42 -5.71 0.96 15.79
N GLU A 43 -5.70 2.29 15.89
CA GLU A 43 -6.71 3.03 16.65
C GLU A 43 -8.11 2.85 16.06
N CYS A 44 -8.26 3.02 14.75
CA CYS A 44 -9.54 2.82 14.06
C CYS A 44 -10.11 1.41 14.33
N ALA A 45 -9.27 0.37 14.25
CA ALA A 45 -9.67 -1.00 14.54
C ALA A 45 -10.13 -1.19 15.98
N ALA A 46 -9.47 -0.53 16.94
CA ALA A 46 -9.83 -0.56 18.36
C ALA A 46 -11.18 0.15 18.60
N GLN A 47 -11.38 1.34 18.04
CA GLN A 47 -12.64 2.08 18.14
C GLN A 47 -13.81 1.31 17.51
N ALA A 48 -13.56 0.65 16.37
CA ALA A 48 -14.56 -0.14 15.67
C ALA A 48 -14.90 -1.48 16.36
N GLY A 49 -14.09 -1.91 17.34
CA GLY A 49 -14.29 -3.16 18.06
C GLY A 49 -14.14 -4.41 17.17
N TRP A 50 -13.29 -4.35 16.15
CA TRP A 50 -13.07 -5.48 15.25
C TRP A 50 -12.37 -6.64 15.96
N SER A 51 -12.83 -7.87 15.70
CA SER A 51 -12.12 -9.07 16.17
C SER A 51 -10.79 -9.22 15.44
N ASP A 52 -9.87 -9.95 16.05
CA ASP A 52 -8.51 -10.13 15.53
C ASP A 52 -8.45 -10.74 14.13
N ASP A 53 -9.43 -11.58 13.80
CA ASP A 53 -9.57 -12.25 12.51
C ASP A 53 -10.16 -11.36 11.42
N THR A 54 -10.63 -10.17 11.76
CA THR A 54 -11.21 -9.24 10.78
C THR A 54 -10.16 -8.82 9.77
N LEU A 55 -10.47 -9.02 8.49
CA LEU A 55 -9.60 -8.56 7.40
C LEU A 55 -9.88 -7.08 7.13
N VAL A 56 -8.82 -6.30 7.09
CA VAL A 56 -8.84 -4.85 6.85
C VAL A 56 -8.01 -4.59 5.62
N VAL A 57 -8.57 -3.86 4.65
CA VAL A 57 -7.80 -3.31 3.54
C VAL A 57 -7.60 -1.83 3.80
N ASN A 58 -6.35 -1.40 3.87
CA ASN A 58 -5.98 0.01 3.90
C ASN A 58 -5.86 0.53 2.47
N LEU A 59 -6.72 1.47 2.13
CA LEU A 59 -6.67 2.26 0.90
C LEU A 59 -6.41 3.71 1.29
N GLN A 60 -5.41 4.34 0.68
CA GLN A 60 -5.08 5.74 0.95
C GLN A 60 -6.18 6.67 0.43
N GLY A 61 -6.37 7.81 1.11
CA GLY A 61 -7.44 8.77 0.78
C GLY A 61 -7.17 9.59 -0.49
N ASP A 62 -5.93 9.58 -0.98
CA ASP A 62 -5.43 10.25 -2.18
C ASP A 62 -5.42 9.34 -3.42
N GLU A 63 -5.95 8.10 -3.32
CA GLU A 63 -6.06 7.14 -4.42
C GLU A 63 -7.54 6.98 -4.86
N PRO A 64 -8.20 8.01 -5.42
CA PRO A 64 -9.64 7.99 -5.70
C PRO A 64 -10.03 7.00 -6.81
N PHE A 65 -9.07 6.58 -7.65
CA PHE A 65 -9.31 5.70 -8.80
C PHE A 65 -8.77 4.29 -8.59
N ALA A 66 -8.52 3.89 -7.33
CA ALA A 66 -8.11 2.54 -7.01
C ALA A 66 -9.14 1.51 -7.52
N PRO A 67 -8.73 0.55 -8.38
CA PRO A 67 -9.68 -0.40 -8.95
C PRO A 67 -10.23 -1.33 -7.88
N ALA A 68 -11.53 -1.61 -7.97
CA ALA A 68 -12.21 -2.52 -7.04
C ALA A 68 -11.61 -3.94 -7.08
N GLU A 69 -11.08 -4.36 -8.23
CA GLU A 69 -10.35 -5.60 -8.46
C GLU A 69 -9.04 -5.64 -7.66
N GLY A 70 -8.31 -4.52 -7.56
CA GLY A 70 -7.09 -4.41 -6.75
C GLY A 70 -7.39 -4.56 -5.26
N ILE A 71 -8.43 -3.87 -4.78
CA ILE A 71 -8.88 -3.97 -3.37
C ILE A 71 -9.28 -5.41 -3.03
N ARG A 72 -9.92 -6.14 -3.95
CA ARG A 72 -10.25 -7.57 -3.77
C ARG A 72 -8.99 -8.43 -3.77
N ALA A 73 -8.09 -8.22 -4.74
CA ALA A 73 -6.87 -9.01 -4.89
C ALA A 73 -5.95 -8.93 -3.66
N VAL A 74 -5.82 -7.76 -3.03
CA VAL A 74 -4.99 -7.64 -1.81
C VAL A 74 -5.59 -8.41 -0.64
N ALA A 75 -6.91 -8.39 -0.47
CA ALA A 75 -7.59 -9.16 0.56
C ALA A 75 -7.48 -10.68 0.31
N GLU A 76 -7.66 -11.11 -0.94
CA GLU A 76 -7.49 -12.51 -1.34
C GLU A 76 -6.06 -13.00 -1.12
N ALA A 77 -5.05 -12.19 -1.46
CA ALA A 77 -3.66 -12.52 -1.22
C ALA A 77 -3.35 -12.78 0.27
N LEU A 78 -3.95 -12.01 1.17
CA LEU A 78 -3.81 -12.22 2.61
C LEU A 78 -4.43 -13.57 3.05
N VAL A 79 -5.64 -13.87 2.55
CA VAL A 79 -6.35 -15.11 2.88
C VAL A 79 -5.59 -16.33 2.40
N TYR A 80 -5.14 -16.34 1.15
CA TYR A 80 -4.48 -17.50 0.54
C TYR A 80 -3.08 -17.76 1.08
N SER A 81 -2.29 -16.72 1.35
CA SER A 81 -0.91 -16.86 1.85
C SER A 81 -0.84 -17.24 3.33
N GLY A 82 -1.86 -16.87 4.11
CA GLY A 82 -1.82 -16.93 5.56
C GLY A 82 -0.73 -16.05 6.18
N ALA A 83 -0.23 -15.05 5.43
CA ALA A 83 0.70 -14.05 5.94
C ALA A 83 0.00 -13.10 6.93
N GLU A 84 0.79 -12.33 7.66
CA GLU A 84 0.29 -11.30 8.58
C GLU A 84 -0.22 -10.06 7.84
N MET A 85 0.38 -9.80 6.67
CA MET A 85 0.13 -8.64 5.82
C MET A 85 0.20 -9.02 4.35
N SER A 86 -0.51 -8.31 3.50
CA SER A 86 -0.43 -8.44 2.04
C SER A 86 -0.39 -7.08 1.36
N THR A 87 0.13 -7.06 0.14
CA THR A 87 0.16 -5.87 -0.74
C THR A 87 0.13 -6.30 -2.21
N LEU A 88 0.11 -5.33 -3.11
CA LEU A 88 0.17 -5.53 -4.55
C LEU A 88 1.45 -4.97 -5.16
N ALA A 89 1.76 -5.47 -6.34
CA ALA A 89 2.79 -4.93 -7.19
C ALA A 89 2.35 -4.96 -8.66
N THR A 90 2.99 -4.13 -9.49
CA THR A 90 2.85 -4.14 -10.95
C THR A 90 4.22 -4.26 -11.60
N PRO A 91 4.36 -4.91 -12.77
CA PRO A 91 5.61 -4.89 -13.52
C PRO A 91 6.09 -3.46 -13.79
N VAL A 92 7.40 -3.27 -13.79
CA VAL A 92 8.06 -2.07 -14.31
C VAL A 92 8.49 -2.35 -15.75
N GLU A 93 8.12 -1.46 -16.67
CA GLU A 93 8.28 -1.67 -18.11
C GLU A 93 9.36 -0.77 -18.73
N ASP A 94 9.77 0.28 -18.04
CA ASP A 94 10.76 1.25 -18.52
C ASP A 94 11.85 1.55 -17.47
N ALA A 95 13.00 2.02 -17.97
CA ALA A 95 14.16 2.29 -17.14
C ALA A 95 13.95 3.50 -16.22
N ASP A 96 13.25 4.54 -16.68
CA ASP A 96 13.04 5.76 -15.89
C ASP A 96 12.26 5.43 -14.61
N THR A 97 11.19 4.65 -14.72
CA THR A 97 10.41 4.14 -13.59
C THR A 97 11.24 3.25 -12.66
N LEU A 98 12.13 2.39 -13.19
CA LEU A 98 12.97 1.53 -12.36
C LEU A 98 13.97 2.35 -11.52
N PHE A 99 14.60 3.34 -12.12
CA PHE A 99 15.64 4.15 -11.50
C PHE A 99 15.10 5.36 -10.70
N ASP A 100 13.81 5.67 -10.79
CA ASP A 100 13.15 6.67 -9.95
C ASP A 100 13.11 6.21 -8.47
N PRO A 101 13.74 6.93 -7.53
CA PRO A 101 13.71 6.60 -6.10
C PRO A 101 12.34 6.83 -5.43
N ASN A 102 11.42 7.55 -6.07
CA ASN A 102 10.04 7.70 -5.60
C ASN A 102 9.22 6.44 -5.89
N VAL A 103 9.62 5.66 -6.89
CA VAL A 103 9.03 4.36 -7.21
C VAL A 103 9.64 3.30 -6.31
N VAL A 104 8.87 2.74 -5.39
CA VAL A 104 9.34 1.65 -4.52
C VAL A 104 9.36 0.35 -5.31
N LYS A 105 10.50 -0.32 -5.33
CA LYS A 105 10.66 -1.65 -5.93
C LYS A 105 10.47 -2.74 -4.87
N VAL A 106 10.00 -3.90 -5.31
CA VAL A 106 9.86 -5.09 -4.46
C VAL A 106 10.43 -6.32 -5.15
N VAL A 107 11.16 -7.13 -4.39
CA VAL A 107 11.56 -8.48 -4.80
C VAL A 107 10.87 -9.50 -3.93
N ARG A 108 10.45 -10.62 -4.53
CA ARG A 108 9.65 -11.65 -3.86
C ARG A 108 10.22 -13.05 -4.07
N LYS A 109 9.91 -13.94 -3.13
CA LYS A 109 10.17 -15.38 -3.21
C LYS A 109 9.23 -16.04 -4.22
N GLN A 110 9.50 -17.31 -4.53
CA GLN A 110 8.61 -18.13 -5.36
C GLN A 110 7.22 -18.35 -4.74
N ASN A 111 7.11 -18.32 -3.40
CA ASN A 111 5.84 -18.39 -2.69
C ASN A 111 5.12 -17.04 -2.58
N LEU A 112 5.57 -16.03 -3.32
CA LEU A 112 5.01 -14.68 -3.40
C LEU A 112 5.23 -13.78 -2.17
N ASP A 113 5.88 -14.27 -1.12
CA ASP A 113 6.28 -13.41 0.01
C ASP A 113 7.37 -12.42 -0.42
N ALA A 114 7.28 -11.18 0.05
CA ALA A 114 8.33 -10.19 -0.10
C ALA A 114 9.64 -10.70 0.52
N LEU A 115 10.74 -10.49 -0.21
CA LEU A 115 12.09 -10.57 0.31
C LEU A 115 12.54 -9.21 0.83
N TYR A 116 12.29 -8.15 0.06
CA TYR A 116 12.71 -6.80 0.40
C TYR A 116 11.97 -5.75 -0.44
N PHE A 117 11.80 -4.55 0.13
CA PHE A 117 11.33 -3.35 -0.56
C PHE A 117 12.46 -2.32 -0.56
N SER A 118 12.63 -1.57 -1.64
CA SER A 118 13.69 -0.55 -1.70
C SER A 118 13.37 0.54 -2.70
N ARG A 119 13.88 1.75 -2.43
CA ARG A 119 13.96 2.82 -3.43
C ARG A 119 15.08 2.58 -4.44
N ALA A 120 16.05 1.73 -4.10
CA ALA A 120 17.09 1.28 -5.02
C ALA A 120 16.53 0.36 -6.13
N PRO A 121 17.16 0.32 -7.33
CA PRO A 121 16.74 -0.54 -8.43
C PRO A 121 17.04 -2.02 -8.12
N ILE A 122 16.04 -2.74 -7.61
CA ILE A 122 16.15 -4.16 -7.25
C ILE A 122 15.20 -5.04 -8.07
N PRO A 123 15.64 -6.21 -8.57
CA PRO A 123 17.01 -6.74 -8.45
C PRO A 123 18.00 -5.98 -9.35
N TRP A 124 19.26 -5.92 -8.95
CA TRP A 124 20.30 -5.36 -9.80
C TRP A 124 20.70 -6.37 -10.89
N HIS A 125 20.40 -6.09 -12.16
CA HIS A 125 20.82 -6.95 -13.27
C HIS A 125 22.28 -6.68 -13.64
N ARG A 126 23.20 -7.40 -12.97
CA ARG A 126 24.67 -7.26 -13.11
C ARG A 126 25.14 -7.04 -14.56
N ASP A 127 24.82 -7.97 -15.47
CA ASP A 127 25.40 -7.96 -16.81
C ASP A 127 24.71 -7.00 -17.79
N ALA A 128 23.44 -6.66 -17.56
CA ALA A 128 22.69 -5.72 -18.40
C ALA A 128 23.05 -4.28 -18.02
N PHE A 129 23.00 -3.96 -16.72
CA PHE A 129 23.30 -2.62 -16.22
C PHE A 129 24.79 -2.25 -16.25
N ALA A 130 25.68 -3.24 -16.41
CA ALA A 130 27.07 -2.97 -16.77
C ALA A 130 27.23 -2.45 -18.21
N ARG A 131 26.25 -2.69 -19.10
CA ARG A 131 26.28 -2.25 -20.51
C ARG A 131 25.50 -0.97 -20.72
N SER A 132 24.24 -0.92 -20.30
CA SER A 132 23.39 0.27 -20.37
C SER A 132 22.31 0.20 -19.30
N ARG A 133 21.88 1.37 -18.84
CA ARG A 133 20.76 1.56 -17.90
C ARG A 133 19.55 2.22 -18.55
N ASP A 134 19.61 2.48 -19.86
CA ASP A 134 18.58 3.24 -20.58
C ASP A 134 17.45 2.32 -21.07
N THR A 135 17.67 1.00 -21.05
CA THR A 135 16.66 0.00 -21.44
C THR A 135 16.64 -1.16 -20.46
N LEU A 136 15.46 -1.76 -20.30
CA LEU A 136 15.30 -2.96 -19.48
C LEU A 136 15.52 -4.21 -20.32
N ALA A 137 16.37 -5.10 -19.83
CA ALA A 137 16.54 -6.44 -20.40
C ALA A 137 15.61 -7.42 -19.69
N GLY A 138 14.41 -7.62 -20.25
CA GLY A 138 13.38 -8.53 -19.73
C GLY A 138 12.47 -7.90 -18.66
N ALA A 139 11.53 -8.70 -18.15
CA ALA A 139 10.51 -8.28 -17.19
C ALA A 139 10.79 -8.88 -15.80
N HIS A 140 11.72 -8.25 -15.06
CA HIS A 140 12.19 -8.76 -13.76
C HIS A 140 11.83 -7.87 -12.57
N TRP A 141 11.36 -6.65 -12.82
CA TRP A 141 11.17 -5.63 -11.80
C TRP A 141 9.70 -5.44 -11.48
N LEU A 142 9.43 -5.23 -10.20
CA LEU A 142 8.10 -4.99 -9.68
C LEU A 142 8.10 -3.66 -8.93
N ARG A 143 7.16 -2.79 -9.28
CA ARG A 143 6.78 -1.61 -8.52
C ARG A 143 5.77 -2.02 -7.47
N HIS A 144 6.05 -1.71 -6.21
CA HIS A 144 5.11 -1.84 -5.10
C HIS A 144 3.95 -0.84 -5.24
N ILE A 145 2.74 -1.26 -4.90
CA ILE A 145 1.53 -0.43 -4.84
C ILE A 145 1.11 -0.30 -3.37
N GLY A 146 0.95 0.93 -2.88
CA GLY A 146 0.74 1.27 -1.46
C GLY A 146 -0.60 0.85 -0.83
N ILE A 147 -1.28 -0.14 -1.41
CA ILE A 147 -2.48 -0.76 -0.85
C ILE A 147 -2.09 -1.99 -0.03
N TYR A 148 -2.70 -2.14 1.14
CA TYR A 148 -2.32 -3.20 2.07
C TYR A 148 -3.53 -3.93 2.66
N GLY A 149 -3.38 -5.23 2.85
CA GLY A 149 -4.31 -6.08 3.60
C GLY A 149 -3.70 -6.49 4.93
N TYR A 150 -4.50 -6.46 5.98
CA TYR A 150 -4.11 -6.86 7.34
C TYR A 150 -5.18 -7.70 8.02
N ARG A 151 -4.75 -8.48 9.01
CA ARG A 151 -5.65 -8.90 10.09
C ARG A 151 -5.69 -7.81 11.15
N ALA A 152 -6.88 -7.48 11.67
CA ALA A 152 -7.02 -6.43 12.69
C ALA A 152 -6.18 -6.74 13.95
N GLY A 153 -6.02 -8.02 14.31
CA GLY A 153 -5.13 -8.42 15.41
C GLY A 153 -3.66 -8.11 15.13
N PHE A 154 -3.23 -8.20 13.87
CA PHE A 154 -1.86 -7.87 13.47
C PHE A 154 -1.60 -6.36 13.46
N LEU A 155 -2.59 -5.52 13.12
CA LEU A 155 -2.43 -4.05 13.19
C LEU A 155 -1.98 -3.58 14.58
N ARG A 156 -2.51 -4.18 15.65
CA ARG A 156 -2.09 -3.85 17.03
C ARG A 156 -0.67 -4.31 17.34
N GLN A 157 -0.27 -5.46 16.81
CA GLN A 157 1.11 -5.95 16.95
C GLN A 157 2.07 -5.03 16.19
N PHE A 158 1.72 -4.65 14.95
CA PHE A 158 2.51 -3.79 14.10
C PHE A 158 2.69 -2.38 14.71
N ALA A 159 1.61 -1.75 15.20
CA ALA A 159 1.69 -0.47 15.90
C ALA A 159 2.55 -0.52 17.18
N ALA A 160 2.70 -1.70 17.79
CA ALA A 160 3.56 -1.90 18.96
C ALA A 160 5.03 -2.22 18.61
N LEU A 161 5.35 -2.47 17.33
CA LEU A 161 6.73 -2.71 16.91
C LEU A 161 7.54 -1.40 16.99
N PRO A 162 8.77 -1.45 17.52
CA PRO A 162 9.68 -0.30 17.45
C PRO A 162 10.00 0.03 15.98
N ALA A 163 10.23 1.31 15.69
CA ALA A 163 10.66 1.73 14.37
C ALA A 163 11.91 0.95 13.93
N GLY A 164 11.89 0.46 12.69
CA GLY A 164 12.95 -0.35 12.11
C GLY A 164 14.13 0.50 11.64
N THR A 165 15.32 -0.10 11.58
CA THR A 165 16.49 0.61 11.03
C THR A 165 16.36 0.76 9.53
N LEU A 166 15.91 -0.29 8.83
CA LEU A 166 15.72 -0.25 7.37
C LEU A 166 14.54 0.63 7.00
N GLU A 167 13.46 0.56 7.77
CA GLU A 167 12.33 1.50 7.65
C GLU A 167 12.80 2.96 7.64
N GLN A 168 13.64 3.37 8.60
CA GLN A 168 14.10 4.75 8.71
C GLN A 168 15.02 5.15 7.57
N LEU A 169 15.93 4.26 7.15
CA LEU A 169 16.89 4.53 6.07
C LEU A 169 16.22 4.64 4.70
N GLU A 170 15.25 3.76 4.42
CA GLU A 170 14.51 3.76 3.15
C GLU A 170 13.28 4.66 3.19
N SER A 171 12.85 5.11 4.37
CA SER A 171 11.56 5.77 4.59
C SER A 171 10.40 4.91 4.03
N LEU A 172 10.33 3.65 4.49
CA LEU A 172 9.37 2.61 4.09
C LEU A 172 8.87 1.81 5.29
N GLU A 173 7.67 2.13 5.78
CA GLU A 173 7.08 1.56 7.00
C GLU A 173 6.97 0.03 6.99
N GLN A 174 6.65 -0.55 5.83
CA GLN A 174 6.50 -2.00 5.68
C GLN A 174 7.81 -2.78 5.91
N LEU A 175 8.98 -2.12 5.90
CA LEU A 175 10.24 -2.78 6.27
C LEU A 175 10.29 -3.15 7.75
N ARG A 176 9.60 -2.41 8.63
CA ARG A 176 9.49 -2.75 10.06
C ARG A 176 8.89 -4.15 10.27
N VAL A 177 7.91 -4.52 9.44
CA VAL A 177 7.28 -5.84 9.44
C VAL A 177 8.28 -6.93 9.04
N LEU A 178 9.08 -6.69 7.99
CA LEU A 178 10.11 -7.63 7.56
C LEU A 178 11.25 -7.75 8.58
N GLU A 179 11.68 -6.63 9.18
CA GLU A 179 12.71 -6.59 10.23
C GLU A 179 12.29 -7.37 11.48
N ALA A 180 11.00 -7.33 11.83
CA ALA A 180 10.41 -8.12 12.91
C ALA A 180 10.22 -9.61 12.56
N GLY A 181 10.53 -10.03 11.32
CA GLY A 181 10.46 -11.42 10.87
C GLY A 181 9.06 -11.88 10.44
N HIS A 182 8.11 -10.96 10.29
CA HIS A 182 6.78 -11.25 9.76
C HIS A 182 6.78 -11.32 8.23
N ARG A 183 5.74 -11.94 7.67
CA ARG A 183 5.61 -12.14 6.22
C ARG A 183 4.68 -11.09 5.62
N ILE A 184 5.05 -10.63 4.43
CA ILE A 184 4.22 -9.78 3.58
C ILE A 184 4.00 -10.51 2.26
N SER A 185 2.77 -10.92 1.96
CA SER A 185 2.43 -11.53 0.67
C SER A 185 2.28 -10.46 -0.41
N VAL A 186 2.92 -10.65 -1.57
CA VAL A 186 2.91 -9.68 -2.69
C VAL A 186 2.30 -10.31 -3.94
N ALA A 187 1.04 -9.98 -4.21
CA ALA A 187 0.36 -10.39 -5.44
C ALA A 187 0.57 -9.37 -6.57
N LEU A 188 0.38 -9.80 -7.82
CA LEU A 188 0.33 -8.85 -8.93
C LEU A 188 -1.06 -8.23 -9.01
N THR A 189 -1.14 -6.93 -9.28
CA THR A 189 -2.43 -6.27 -9.51
C THR A 189 -3.12 -6.86 -10.75
N PRO A 190 -4.43 -7.18 -10.68
CA PRO A 190 -5.18 -7.71 -11.82
C PRO A 190 -5.64 -6.63 -12.81
N ALA A 191 -5.54 -5.36 -12.41
CA ALA A 191 -5.94 -4.20 -13.18
C ALA A 191 -4.91 -3.08 -13.02
N GLU A 192 -4.91 -2.13 -13.96
CA GLU A 192 -4.10 -0.92 -13.83
C GLU A 192 -4.48 -0.20 -12.54
N PHE A 193 -3.46 0.16 -11.77
CA PHE A 193 -3.61 0.85 -10.49
C PHE A 193 -3.01 2.25 -10.65
N PRO A 194 -3.84 3.29 -10.88
CA PRO A 194 -3.37 4.64 -11.09
C PRO A 194 -2.58 5.16 -9.87
N PRO A 195 -1.60 6.05 -10.08
CA PRO A 195 -0.92 6.71 -8.97
C PRO A 195 -1.88 7.57 -8.16
N GLY A 196 -1.54 7.80 -6.89
CA GLY A 196 -2.25 8.75 -6.02
C GLY A 196 -2.08 10.21 -6.45
N ILE A 197 -2.75 11.11 -5.72
CA ILE A 197 -2.74 12.55 -5.95
C ILE A 197 -1.91 13.23 -4.86
N ASP A 198 -0.63 13.48 -5.14
CA ASP A 198 0.30 14.11 -4.20
C ASP A 198 0.66 15.56 -4.59
N THR A 199 0.54 15.89 -5.88
CA THR A 199 0.92 17.19 -6.44
C THR A 199 -0.22 17.86 -7.21
N PRO A 200 -0.16 19.19 -7.43
CA PRO A 200 -1.12 19.89 -8.28
C PRO A 200 -1.21 19.32 -9.70
N ASP A 201 -0.10 18.82 -10.24
CA ASP A 201 -0.07 18.18 -11.57
C ASP A 201 -0.78 16.82 -11.54
N ASP A 202 -0.69 16.07 -10.44
CA ASP A 202 -1.45 14.83 -10.26
C ASP A 202 -2.95 15.11 -10.19
N LEU A 203 -3.34 16.18 -9.49
CA LEU A 203 -4.73 16.61 -9.42
C LEU A 203 -5.27 16.99 -10.80
N ALA A 204 -4.53 17.77 -11.59
CA ALA A 204 -4.93 18.15 -12.93
C ALA A 204 -5.11 16.92 -13.85
N ARG A 205 -4.22 15.92 -13.73
CA ARG A 205 -4.35 14.64 -14.45
C ARG A 205 -5.58 13.86 -13.98
N ALA A 206 -5.83 13.84 -12.68
CA ALA A 206 -6.99 13.18 -12.09
C ALA A 206 -8.32 13.80 -12.54
N GLU A 207 -8.40 15.13 -12.56
CA GLU A 207 -9.58 15.87 -13.04
C GLU A 207 -9.84 15.59 -14.52
N ALA A 208 -8.79 15.60 -15.36
CA ALA A 208 -8.90 15.26 -16.76
C ALA A 208 -9.36 13.80 -16.99
N TRP A 209 -8.83 12.87 -16.20
CA TRP A 209 -9.24 11.45 -16.25
C TRP A 209 -10.70 11.28 -15.85
N TRP A 210 -11.13 11.91 -14.76
CA TRP A 210 -12.51 11.89 -14.28
C TRP A 210 -13.49 12.47 -15.30
N ALA A 211 -13.14 13.60 -15.92
CA ALA A 211 -13.95 14.21 -16.97
C ALA A 211 -14.14 13.30 -18.20
N ALA A 212 -13.17 12.42 -18.48
CA ALA A 212 -13.25 11.45 -19.57
C ALA A 212 -13.99 10.14 -19.21
N HIS A 213 -14.23 9.88 -17.91
CA HIS A 213 -14.82 8.64 -17.39
C HIS A 213 -15.87 8.94 -16.30
N PRO A 214 -17.04 9.53 -16.65
CA PRO A 214 -18.08 9.92 -15.69
C PRO A 214 -18.85 8.75 -15.07
#